data_AF-A0AB35FWR4-F1
#
_entry.id   AF-A0AB35FWR4-F1
#
_cell.length_a   1.000
_cell.length_b   1.000
_cell.length_c   1.000
_cell.angle_alpha   90.00
_cell.angle_beta   90.00
_cell.angle_gamma   90.00
#
_symmetry.space_group_name_H-M   'P 1'
#
loop_
_entity.id
_entity.type
_entity.pdbx_description
1 polymer ?
#
loop_
_entity_poly.entity_id
_entity_poly.type
_entity_poly.pdbx_seq_one_letter_code
_entity_poly.pdbx_strand_id
1 'polypeptide(L)'
;MTQLHYNLLLKRNRVLYWEQIRIKFIIVTLVYVMLLLQGRHQQQFYGVFYGVLQAPNDFVMPIQWFFIMLLPVAVIGDSFNQLVKIGYPLLNRVGLGTYILSIFQIMSEMLFLFWLLWILIPGNNQYYLFSVILFLNSSLGIFIFSLISLFLPPVIAYFIAILLAMGTIANNKLPILSQFMLSRFDSNLMINLFNTIILILIVIILFSCIRYIEFTQIRK
;
A
#
# COMPACT_ATOMS: atom_id res chain seq x y z
N MET A 1 -17.89 13.01 16.80
CA MET A 1 -18.76 12.44 15.75
C MET A 1 -19.38 11.17 16.33
N THR A 2 -20.70 11.00 16.31
CA THR A 2 -21.32 9.75 16.79
C THR A 2 -20.99 8.59 15.84
N GLN A 3 -20.94 7.35 16.33
CA GLN A 3 -20.67 6.16 15.51
C GLN A 3 -21.56 6.04 14.26
N LEU A 4 -22.84 6.42 14.35
CA LEU A 4 -23.77 6.45 13.21
C LEU A 4 -23.30 7.37 12.07
N HIS A 5 -22.88 8.59 12.41
CA HIS A 5 -22.38 9.57 11.44
C HIS A 5 -21.10 9.09 10.76
N TYR A 6 -20.20 8.41 11.49
CA TYR A 6 -18.99 7.82 10.90
C TYR A 6 -19.33 6.69 9.94
N ASN A 7 -20.28 5.81 10.30
CA ASN A 7 -20.72 4.73 9.43
C ASN A 7 -21.36 5.23 8.13
N LEU A 8 -22.14 6.32 8.19
CA LEU A 8 -22.70 6.97 7.00
C LEU A 8 -21.62 7.56 6.10
N LEU A 9 -20.60 8.20 6.70
CA LEU A 9 -19.44 8.72 5.97
C LEU A 9 -18.69 7.59 5.26
N LEU A 10 -18.44 6.48 5.98
CA LEU A 10 -17.74 5.33 5.45
C LEU A 10 -18.52 4.69 4.30
N LYS A 11 -19.84 4.55 4.44
CA LYS A 11 -20.72 4.06 3.35
C LYS A 11 -20.62 4.94 2.11
N ARG A 12 -20.71 6.27 2.26
CA ARG A 12 -20.56 7.22 1.14
C ARG A 12 -19.18 7.07 0.49
N ASN A 13 -18.12 7.14 1.28
CA ASN A 13 -16.76 7.09 0.75
C ASN A 13 -16.47 5.74 0.08
N ARG A 14 -17.04 4.64 0.58
CA ARG A 14 -16.93 3.32 -0.05
C ARG A 14 -17.58 3.28 -1.43
N VAL A 15 -18.77 3.86 -1.59
CA VAL A 15 -19.44 3.96 -2.90
C VAL A 15 -18.59 4.77 -3.88
N LEU A 16 -18.19 5.99 -3.48
CA LEU A 16 -17.40 6.88 -4.34
C LEU A 16 -16.03 6.28 -4.68
N TYR A 17 -15.37 5.64 -3.72
CA TYR A 17 -14.10 4.96 -3.94
C TYR A 17 -14.27 3.82 -4.95
N TRP A 18 -15.31 2.99 -4.76
CA TRP A 18 -15.59 1.85 -5.64
C TRP A 18 -15.90 2.28 -7.07
N GLU A 19 -16.67 3.34 -7.27
CA GLU A 19 -16.94 3.90 -8.60
C GLU A 19 -15.66 4.27 -9.35
N GLN A 20 -14.64 4.77 -8.64
CA GLN A 20 -13.36 5.16 -9.22
C GLN A 20 -12.46 3.96 -9.54
N ILE A 21 -12.50 2.91 -8.71
CA ILE A 21 -11.56 1.78 -8.84
C ILE A 21 -12.15 0.52 -9.47
N ARG A 22 -13.47 0.36 -9.60
CA ARG A 22 -14.10 -0.93 -9.94
C ARG A 22 -13.43 -1.66 -11.11
N ILE A 23 -13.23 -0.98 -12.23
CA ILE A 23 -12.64 -1.59 -13.42
C ILE A 23 -11.15 -1.91 -13.19
N LYS A 24 -10.39 -0.95 -12.65
CA LYS A 24 -8.97 -1.12 -12.33
C LYS A 24 -8.76 -2.27 -11.35
N PHE A 25 -9.60 -2.36 -10.32
CA PHE A 25 -9.59 -3.40 -9.31
C PHE A 25 -9.81 -4.77 -9.95
N ILE A 26 -10.86 -4.95 -10.77
CA ILE A 26 -11.11 -6.23 -11.45
C ILE A 26 -9.91 -6.65 -12.30
N ILE A 27 -9.40 -5.76 -13.16
CA ILE A 27 -8.25 -6.04 -14.03
C ILE A 27 -7.02 -6.40 -13.21
N VAL A 28 -6.71 -5.59 -12.20
CA VAL A 28 -5.54 -5.80 -11.35
C VAL A 28 -5.67 -7.09 -10.56
N THR A 29 -6.82 -7.38 -9.95
CA THR A 29 -7.04 -8.64 -9.24
C THR A 29 -6.89 -9.85 -10.17
N LEU A 30 -7.35 -9.78 -11.42
CA LEU A 30 -7.14 -10.85 -12.40
C LEU A 30 -5.65 -11.06 -12.70
N VAL A 31 -4.91 -9.98 -12.99
CA VAL A 31 -3.45 -10.03 -13.21
C VAL A 31 -2.75 -10.59 -11.96
N TYR A 32 -3.19 -10.15 -10.78
CA TYR A 32 -2.67 -10.58 -9.49
C TYR A 32 -2.82 -12.09 -9.30
N VAL A 33 -4.02 -12.61 -9.55
CA VAL A 33 -4.33 -14.04 -9.45
C VAL A 33 -3.52 -14.85 -10.49
N MET A 34 -3.39 -14.36 -11.73
CA MET A 34 -2.57 -15.01 -12.75
C MET A 34 -1.10 -15.14 -12.33
N LEU A 35 -0.52 -14.06 -11.79
CA LEU A 35 0.86 -14.07 -11.29
C LEU A 35 1.04 -15.06 -10.12
N LEU A 36 0.08 -15.09 -9.19
CA LEU A 36 0.10 -16.04 -8.08
C LEU A 36 -0.05 -17.50 -8.54
N LEU A 37 -0.93 -17.78 -9.51
CA LEU A 37 -1.12 -19.12 -10.06
C LEU A 37 0.11 -19.61 -10.83
N GLN A 38 0.77 -18.73 -11.60
CA GLN A 38 2.03 -19.06 -12.26
C GLN A 38 3.11 -19.48 -11.25
N GLY A 39 3.23 -18.74 -10.13
CA GLY A 39 4.14 -19.09 -9.04
C GLY A 39 3.82 -20.43 -8.38
N ARG A 40 2.53 -20.75 -8.23
CA ARG A 40 2.07 -22.04 -7.69
C ARG A 40 2.47 -23.22 -8.58
N HIS A 41 2.35 -23.09 -9.90
CA HIS A 41 2.72 -24.17 -10.84
C HIS A 41 4.21 -24.51 -10.81
N GLN A 42 5.06 -23.56 -10.42
CA GLN A 42 6.50 -23.79 -10.23
C GLN A 42 6.84 -24.37 -8.84
N GLN A 43 5.84 -24.74 -8.02
CA GLN A 43 5.98 -25.25 -6.64
C GLN A 43 6.70 -24.32 -5.66
N GLN A 44 6.70 -23.02 -5.94
CA GLN A 44 7.37 -22.05 -5.10
C GLN A 44 6.37 -20.98 -4.64
N PHE A 45 5.74 -21.17 -3.47
CA PHE A 45 5.10 -20.08 -2.70
C PHE A 45 6.01 -18.85 -2.66
N TYR A 46 7.31 -19.12 -2.61
CA TYR A 46 8.40 -18.19 -2.62
C TYR A 46 8.61 -17.54 -3.99
N GLY A 47 8.46 -18.20 -5.15
CA GLY A 47 8.93 -17.67 -6.45
C GLY A 47 8.45 -16.24 -6.79
N VAL A 48 7.24 -15.90 -6.36
CA VAL A 48 6.63 -14.59 -6.61
C VAL A 48 7.10 -13.49 -5.65
N PHE A 49 7.26 -13.82 -4.36
CA PHE A 49 7.67 -12.87 -3.31
C PHE A 49 9.15 -13.02 -2.89
N TYR A 50 9.88 -14.00 -3.44
CA TYR A 50 11.29 -14.26 -3.17
C TYR A 50 12.12 -13.04 -3.52
N GLY A 51 11.79 -12.39 -4.63
CA GLY A 51 12.59 -11.29 -5.14
C GLY A 51 13.96 -11.79 -5.59
N VAL A 52 15.01 -11.02 -5.33
CA VAL A 52 16.37 -11.34 -5.79
C VAL A 52 17.42 -10.81 -4.83
N LEU A 53 18.54 -11.51 -4.66
CA LEU A 53 19.77 -10.94 -4.10
C LEU A 53 20.71 -10.61 -5.25
N GLN A 54 20.98 -9.33 -5.49
CA GLN A 54 21.88 -8.92 -6.58
C GLN A 54 23.31 -9.33 -6.27
N ALA A 55 24.00 -9.94 -7.22
CA ALA A 55 25.44 -10.18 -7.11
C ALA A 55 26.21 -9.01 -7.75
N PRO A 56 27.45 -8.72 -7.31
CA PRO A 56 28.29 -7.78 -8.03
C PRO A 56 28.44 -8.22 -9.48
N ASN A 57 28.12 -7.34 -10.44
CA ASN A 57 28.18 -7.53 -11.89
C ASN A 57 27.12 -8.45 -12.53
N ASP A 58 26.12 -8.92 -11.79
CA ASP A 58 24.99 -9.67 -12.36
C ASP A 58 23.66 -9.08 -11.86
N PHE A 59 22.99 -8.35 -12.76
CA PHE A 59 21.71 -7.71 -12.46
C PHE A 59 20.55 -8.54 -12.98
N VAL A 60 19.74 -9.06 -12.05
CA VAL A 60 18.53 -9.81 -12.39
C VAL A 60 17.31 -9.04 -11.91
N MET A 61 16.36 -8.79 -12.82
CA MET A 61 15.12 -8.07 -12.52
C MET A 61 14.01 -9.05 -12.08
N PRO A 62 13.52 -9.01 -10.83
CA PRO A 62 12.42 -9.87 -10.38
C PRO A 62 11.09 -9.26 -10.83
N ILE A 63 10.75 -9.43 -12.10
CA ILE A 63 9.59 -8.80 -12.75
C ILE A 63 8.28 -9.12 -12.03
N GLN A 64 8.07 -10.38 -11.63
CA GLN A 64 6.85 -10.80 -10.93
C GLN A 64 6.66 -10.05 -9.60
N TRP A 65 7.70 -10.00 -8.77
CA TRP A 65 7.70 -9.25 -7.51
C TRP A 65 7.43 -7.76 -7.73
N PHE A 66 8.11 -7.16 -8.72
CA PHE A 66 7.98 -5.74 -9.04
C PHE A 66 6.54 -5.36 -9.38
N PHE A 67 5.89 -6.13 -10.26
CA PHE A 67 4.49 -5.88 -10.60
C PHE A 67 3.58 -6.08 -9.39
N ILE A 68 3.76 -7.15 -8.63
CA ILE A 68 2.93 -7.43 -7.46
C ILE A 68 3.00 -6.35 -6.39
N MET A 69 4.16 -5.74 -6.20
CA MET A 69 4.33 -4.63 -5.27
C MET A 69 3.71 -3.32 -5.77
N LEU A 70 3.69 -3.09 -7.08
CA LEU A 70 3.14 -1.86 -7.66
C LEU A 70 1.63 -1.92 -7.95
N LEU A 71 1.07 -3.11 -8.18
CA LEU A 71 -0.33 -3.29 -8.54
C LEU A 71 -1.32 -2.68 -7.51
N PRO A 72 -1.14 -2.88 -6.19
CA PRO A 72 -1.99 -2.23 -5.21
C PRO A 72 -1.91 -0.70 -5.26
N VAL A 73 -0.71 -0.14 -5.47
CA VAL A 73 -0.50 1.30 -5.61
C VAL A 73 -1.25 1.83 -6.84
N ALA A 74 -1.21 1.10 -7.96
CA ALA A 74 -1.90 1.46 -9.20
C ALA A 74 -3.44 1.48 -9.11
N VAL A 75 -4.03 0.60 -8.29
CA VAL A 75 -5.48 0.57 -8.08
C VAL A 75 -5.91 1.66 -7.11
N ILE A 76 -5.16 1.83 -6.03
CA ILE A 76 -5.57 2.63 -4.88
C ILE A 76 -5.20 4.13 -5.04
N GLY A 77 -4.09 4.42 -5.72
CA GLY A 77 -3.40 5.70 -5.68
C GLY A 77 -4.18 6.93 -6.15
N ASP A 78 -4.84 6.86 -7.31
CA ASP A 78 -5.55 8.03 -7.87
C ASP A 78 -6.81 8.38 -7.07
N SER A 79 -7.46 7.36 -6.53
CA SER A 79 -8.81 7.43 -5.96
C SER A 79 -8.81 8.20 -4.65
N PHE A 80 -7.74 8.07 -3.87
CA PHE A 80 -7.53 8.88 -2.68
C PHE A 80 -7.52 10.37 -3.01
N ASN A 81 -6.76 10.76 -4.04
CA ASN A 81 -6.63 12.15 -4.46
C ASN A 81 -7.98 12.73 -4.92
N GLN A 82 -8.73 11.97 -5.72
CA GLN A 82 -10.05 12.38 -6.17
C GLN A 82 -11.04 12.54 -5.00
N LEU A 83 -11.07 11.59 -4.06
CA LEU A 83 -11.94 11.70 -2.89
C LEU A 83 -11.59 12.91 -2.01
N VAL A 84 -10.31 13.18 -1.78
CA VAL A 84 -9.90 14.29 -0.91
C VAL A 84 -10.02 15.64 -1.61
N LYS A 85 -9.67 15.78 -2.89
CA LYS A 85 -9.73 17.09 -3.58
C LYS A 85 -11.11 17.43 -4.13
N ILE A 86 -11.92 16.45 -4.51
CA ILE A 86 -13.24 16.65 -5.13
C ILE A 86 -14.34 16.22 -4.17
N GLY A 87 -14.19 15.07 -3.52
CA GLY A 87 -15.22 14.49 -2.66
C GLY A 87 -15.35 15.14 -1.28
N TYR A 88 -14.27 15.63 -0.69
CA TYR A 88 -14.25 16.26 0.64
C TYR A 88 -14.87 17.66 0.69
N PRO A 89 -14.61 18.58 -0.27
CA PRO A 89 -15.23 19.92 -0.25
C PRO A 89 -16.76 19.91 -0.24
N LEU A 90 -17.38 18.81 -0.69
CA LEU A 90 -18.84 18.61 -0.66
C LEU A 90 -19.39 18.29 0.74
N LEU A 91 -18.53 18.16 1.76
CA LEU A 91 -18.89 17.85 3.14
C LEU A 91 -18.57 19.02 4.07
N ASN A 92 -19.59 19.77 4.49
CA ASN A 92 -19.41 20.92 5.39
C ASN A 92 -19.26 20.59 6.88
N ARG A 93 -19.39 19.31 7.30
CA ARG A 93 -19.54 18.94 8.72
C ARG A 93 -18.53 17.92 9.25
N VAL A 94 -17.54 17.51 8.45
CA VAL A 94 -16.59 16.44 8.82
C VAL A 94 -15.18 16.99 8.78
N GLY A 95 -14.41 16.76 9.84
CA GLY A 95 -13.00 17.12 9.86
C GLY A 95 -12.18 16.29 8.87
N LEU A 96 -11.22 16.90 8.19
CA LEU A 96 -10.35 16.27 7.18
C LEU A 96 -9.66 15.03 7.75
N GLY A 97 -9.22 15.09 9.00
CA GLY A 97 -8.61 13.92 9.67
C GLY A 97 -9.56 12.72 9.72
N THR A 98 -10.82 12.92 10.14
CA THR A 98 -11.83 11.84 10.19
C THR A 98 -12.20 11.35 8.79
N TYR A 99 -12.20 12.27 7.81
CA TYR A 99 -12.42 11.93 6.41
C TYR A 99 -11.33 11.02 5.86
N ILE A 100 -10.06 11.40 6.02
CA ILE A 100 -8.90 10.62 5.57
C ILE A 100 -8.86 9.26 6.26
N LEU A 101 -9.13 9.19 7.57
CA LEU A 101 -9.18 7.92 8.31
C LEU A 101 -10.22 6.96 7.73
N SER A 102 -11.39 7.46 7.32
CA SER A 102 -12.40 6.61 6.68
C SER A 102 -11.94 6.05 5.33
N ILE A 103 -11.11 6.79 4.58
CA ILE A 103 -10.54 6.31 3.32
C ILE A 103 -9.43 5.31 3.58
N PHE A 104 -8.55 5.57 4.56
CA PHE A 104 -7.52 4.61 4.98
C PHE A 104 -8.09 3.27 5.43
N GLN A 105 -9.24 3.29 6.12
CA GLN A 105 -9.96 2.08 6.46
C GLN A 105 -10.37 1.29 5.20
N ILE A 106 -10.99 1.95 4.22
CA ILE A 106 -11.38 1.31 2.94
C ILE A 106 -10.15 0.74 2.20
N MET A 107 -9.05 1.49 2.16
CA MET A 107 -7.82 1.06 1.51
C MET A 107 -7.20 -0.18 2.20
N SER A 108 -7.21 -0.21 3.54
CA SER A 108 -6.76 -1.35 4.33
C SER A 108 -7.64 -2.59 4.09
N GLU A 109 -8.96 -2.42 4.03
CA GLU A 109 -9.91 -3.50 3.68
C GLU A 109 -9.59 -4.09 2.29
N MET A 110 -9.28 -3.25 1.30
CA MET A 110 -8.90 -3.72 -0.04
C MET A 110 -7.55 -4.44 -0.05
N LEU A 111 -6.56 -3.94 0.67
CA LEU A 111 -5.28 -4.63 0.83
C LEU A 111 -5.42 -5.95 1.55
N PHE A 112 -6.32 -6.03 2.53
CA PHE A 112 -6.62 -7.26 3.24
C PHE A 112 -7.17 -8.33 2.28
N LEU A 113 -8.00 -7.95 1.29
CA LEU A 113 -8.43 -8.86 0.24
C LEU A 113 -7.24 -9.37 -0.60
N PHE A 114 -6.32 -8.49 -1.01
CA PHE A 114 -5.11 -8.92 -1.71
C PHE A 114 -4.26 -9.86 -0.85
N TRP A 115 -4.06 -9.53 0.42
CA TRP A 115 -3.32 -10.38 1.36
C TRP A 115 -3.96 -11.75 1.58
N LEU A 116 -5.30 -11.82 1.66
CA LEU A 116 -6.01 -13.10 1.69
C LEU A 116 -5.70 -13.94 0.45
N LEU A 117 -5.66 -13.33 -0.74
CA LEU A 117 -5.25 -14.03 -1.95
C LEU A 117 -3.81 -14.55 -1.85
N TRP A 118 -2.90 -13.84 -1.17
CA TRP A 118 -1.50 -14.27 -0.96
C TRP A 118 -1.39 -15.51 -0.09
N ILE A 119 -2.31 -15.68 0.86
CA ILE A 119 -2.29 -16.84 1.77
C ILE A 119 -3.01 -18.02 1.13
N LEU A 120 -4.20 -17.79 0.57
CA LEU A 120 -5.10 -18.86 0.13
C LEU A 120 -4.64 -19.53 -1.16
N ILE A 121 -4.05 -18.80 -2.10
CA ILE A 121 -3.68 -19.36 -3.42
C ILE A 121 -2.42 -20.23 -3.36
N PRO A 122 -1.31 -19.80 -2.75
CA PRO A 122 -0.06 -20.56 -2.77
C PRO A 122 0.12 -21.46 -1.54
N GLY A 123 -0.67 -21.31 -0.47
CA GLY A 123 -0.97 -22.38 0.49
C GLY A 123 0.18 -22.93 1.35
N ASN A 124 1.09 -22.09 1.85
CA ASN A 124 2.15 -22.55 2.77
C ASN A 124 2.22 -21.69 4.06
N ASN A 125 2.00 -22.33 5.21
CA ASN A 125 2.00 -21.70 6.54
C ASN A 125 3.41 -21.31 7.02
N GLN A 126 4.48 -21.82 6.40
CA GLN A 126 5.87 -21.60 6.86
C GLN A 126 6.31 -20.13 6.82
N TYR A 127 5.68 -19.29 5.98
CA TYR A 127 6.04 -17.88 5.81
C TYR A 127 4.95 -16.91 6.30
N TYR A 128 4.10 -17.37 7.21
CA TYR A 128 3.02 -16.55 7.76
C TYR A 128 3.52 -15.25 8.42
N LEU A 129 4.64 -15.31 9.13
CA LEU A 129 5.20 -14.12 9.77
C LEU A 129 5.67 -13.07 8.74
N PHE A 130 6.32 -13.53 7.67
CA PHE A 130 6.68 -12.66 6.55
C PHE A 130 5.44 -12.04 5.90
N SER A 131 4.39 -12.83 5.64
CA SER A 131 3.18 -12.30 4.99
C SER A 131 2.46 -11.26 5.84
N VAL A 132 2.42 -11.41 7.17
CA VAL A 132 1.83 -10.41 8.08
C VAL A 132 2.65 -9.12 8.07
N ILE A 133 3.98 -9.21 8.16
CA ILE A 133 4.86 -8.02 8.10
C ILE A 133 4.74 -7.34 6.74
N LEU A 134 4.71 -8.12 5.66
CA LEU A 134 4.51 -7.61 4.30
C LEU A 134 3.18 -6.86 4.18
N PHE A 135 2.09 -7.39 4.75
CA PHE A 135 0.79 -6.72 4.76
C PHE A 135 0.82 -5.40 5.52
N LEU A 136 1.41 -5.38 6.72
CA LEU A 136 1.52 -4.18 7.53
C LEU A 136 2.34 -3.10 6.81
N ASN A 137 3.52 -3.47 6.31
CA ASN A 137 4.39 -2.55 5.60
C ASN A 137 3.80 -2.07 4.27
N SER A 138 3.06 -2.94 3.55
CA SER A 138 2.35 -2.54 2.32
C SER A 138 1.23 -1.55 2.63
N SER A 139 0.49 -1.77 3.72
CA SER A 139 -0.57 -0.85 4.17
C SER A 139 0.00 0.51 4.56
N LEU A 140 1.08 0.53 5.35
CA LEU A 140 1.78 1.77 5.72
C LEU A 140 2.36 2.48 4.50
N GLY A 141 2.99 1.74 3.58
CA GLY A 141 3.54 2.29 2.34
C GLY A 141 2.46 2.94 1.47
N ILE A 142 1.30 2.32 1.36
CA ILE A 142 0.16 2.87 0.63
C ILE A 142 -0.42 4.11 1.32
N PHE A 143 -0.47 4.16 2.65
CA PHE A 143 -0.87 5.37 3.36
C PHE A 143 0.11 6.52 3.12
N ILE A 144 1.42 6.26 3.20
CA ILE A 144 2.46 7.24 2.89
C ILE A 144 2.28 7.76 1.46
N PHE A 145 2.15 6.83 0.50
CA PHE A 145 1.94 7.16 -0.91
C PHE A 145 0.70 8.04 -1.11
N SER A 146 -0.43 7.68 -0.49
CA SER A 146 -1.66 8.45 -0.58
C SER A 146 -1.52 9.86 -0.02
N LEU A 147 -0.87 10.02 1.14
CA LEU A 147 -0.66 11.36 1.71
C LEU A 147 0.27 12.21 0.84
N ILE A 148 1.33 11.61 0.28
CA ILE A 148 2.21 12.29 -0.67
C ILE A 148 1.45 12.72 -1.93
N SER A 149 0.53 11.88 -2.43
CA SER A 149 -0.30 12.17 -3.61
C SER A 149 -1.22 13.39 -3.44
N LEU A 150 -1.46 13.87 -2.22
CA LEU A 150 -2.18 15.13 -2.03
C LEU A 150 -1.39 16.32 -2.57
N PHE A 151 -0.08 16.30 -2.39
CA PHE A 151 0.82 17.40 -2.74
C PHE A 151 1.40 17.27 -4.14
N LEU A 152 1.50 16.04 -4.66
CA LEU A 152 2.06 15.75 -5.99
C LEU A 152 0.98 15.28 -6.96
N PRO A 153 1.07 15.61 -8.26
CA PRO A 153 0.30 14.94 -9.29
C PRO A 153 0.45 13.41 -9.20
N PRO A 154 -0.63 12.62 -9.36
CA PRO A 154 -0.56 11.16 -9.20
C PRO A 154 0.49 10.49 -10.08
N VAL A 155 0.69 11.00 -11.31
CA VAL A 155 1.72 10.52 -12.24
C VAL A 155 3.12 10.59 -11.61
N ILE A 156 3.45 11.71 -10.95
CA ILE A 156 4.75 11.89 -10.29
C ILE A 156 4.87 10.93 -9.10
N ALA A 157 3.80 10.76 -8.33
CA ALA A 157 3.78 9.80 -7.24
C ALA A 157 4.07 8.37 -7.74
N TYR A 158 3.44 7.94 -8.85
CA TYR A 158 3.74 6.63 -9.46
C TYR A 158 5.19 6.50 -9.91
N PHE A 159 5.77 7.53 -10.52
CA PHE A 159 7.20 7.52 -10.87
C PHE A 159 8.08 7.33 -9.63
N ILE A 160 7.77 8.01 -8.53
CA ILE A 160 8.49 7.83 -7.26
C ILE A 160 8.36 6.38 -6.76
N ALA A 161 7.17 5.79 -6.79
CA ALA A 161 6.97 4.40 -6.38
C ALA A 161 7.75 3.41 -7.25
N ILE A 162 7.77 3.63 -8.57
CA ILE A 162 8.57 2.83 -9.52
C ILE A 162 10.05 2.96 -9.21
N LEU A 163 10.56 4.19 -9.03
CA LEU A 163 11.97 4.43 -8.71
C LEU A 163 12.37 3.80 -7.37
N LEU A 164 11.51 3.87 -6.36
CA LEU A 164 11.74 3.21 -5.08
C LEU A 164 11.76 1.68 -5.23
N ALA A 165 10.84 1.10 -5.99
CA ALA A 165 10.82 -0.34 -6.26
C ALA A 165 12.06 -0.79 -7.05
N MET A 166 12.49 -0.03 -8.07
CA MET A 166 13.72 -0.28 -8.82
C MET A 166 14.97 -0.13 -7.95
N GLY A 167 15.02 0.93 -7.14
CA GLY A 167 16.09 1.15 -6.18
C GLY A 167 16.20 -0.01 -5.19
N THR A 168 15.04 -0.48 -4.70
CA THR A 168 14.95 -1.68 -3.86
C THR A 168 15.57 -2.87 -4.58
N ILE A 169 15.23 -3.12 -5.84
CA ILE A 169 15.82 -4.23 -6.60
C ILE A 169 17.34 -4.07 -6.73
N ALA A 170 17.83 -2.87 -7.05
CA ALA A 170 19.24 -2.60 -7.31
C ALA A 170 20.13 -2.66 -6.06
N ASN A 171 19.60 -2.32 -4.87
CA ASN A 171 20.37 -2.29 -3.64
C ASN A 171 19.86 -3.30 -2.61
N ASN A 172 20.66 -4.33 -2.34
CA ASN A 172 20.38 -5.38 -1.37
C ASN A 172 20.15 -4.88 0.06
N LYS A 173 20.70 -3.72 0.43
CA LYS A 173 20.72 -3.20 1.81
C LYS A 173 19.87 -1.95 2.02
N LEU A 174 18.88 -1.69 1.17
CA LEU A 174 17.95 -0.58 1.39
C LEU A 174 17.08 -0.85 2.64
N PRO A 175 17.19 -0.03 3.70
CA PRO A 175 16.40 -0.22 4.90
C PRO A 175 14.91 -0.06 4.61
N ILE A 176 14.07 -0.79 5.36
CA ILE A 176 12.59 -0.83 5.23
C ILE A 176 12.10 -1.49 3.94
N LEU A 177 12.61 -1.06 2.77
CA LEU A 177 12.14 -1.55 1.47
C LEU A 177 12.65 -2.96 1.13
N SER A 178 13.82 -3.35 1.64
CA SER A 178 14.34 -4.71 1.45
C SER A 178 13.40 -5.80 2.02
N GLN A 179 12.61 -5.45 3.04
CA GLN A 179 11.70 -6.36 3.74
C GLN A 179 10.51 -6.81 2.90
N PHE A 180 10.26 -6.14 1.77
CA PHE A 180 9.23 -6.56 0.83
C PHE A 180 9.66 -7.80 0.01
N MET A 181 10.95 -8.15 0.00
CA MET A 181 11.48 -9.35 -0.65
C MET A 181 11.80 -10.43 0.39
N LEU A 182 11.29 -11.64 0.19
CA LEU A 182 11.56 -12.75 1.10
C LEU A 182 13.05 -13.17 1.10
N SER A 183 13.77 -13.07 -0.03
CA SER A 183 15.22 -13.38 -0.10
C SER A 183 16.09 -12.45 0.76
N ARG A 184 15.58 -11.26 1.07
CA ARG A 184 16.25 -10.24 1.88
C ARG A 184 15.59 -10.05 3.24
N PHE A 185 14.55 -10.83 3.51
CA PHE A 185 13.90 -10.86 4.80
C PHE A 185 14.83 -11.58 5.77
N ASP A 186 15.63 -10.80 6.49
CA ASP A 186 16.43 -11.31 7.59
C ASP A 186 15.46 -11.87 8.65
N SER A 187 15.72 -13.08 9.13
CA SER A 187 15.02 -13.66 10.29
C SER A 187 15.17 -12.83 11.57
N ASN A 188 16.00 -11.79 11.57
CA ASN A 188 16.10 -10.81 12.64
C ASN A 188 14.82 -9.97 12.80
N LEU A 189 13.89 -10.55 13.55
CA LEU A 189 12.58 -10.00 13.86
C LEU A 189 12.66 -8.61 14.50
N MET A 190 13.71 -8.31 15.28
CA MET A 190 13.87 -7.00 15.94
C MET A 190 14.13 -5.87 14.93
N ILE A 191 14.98 -6.11 13.94
CA ILE A 191 15.21 -5.12 12.86
C ILE A 191 13.93 -4.92 12.05
N ASN A 192 13.19 -6.00 11.82
CA ASN A 192 11.92 -5.93 11.09
C ASN A 192 10.86 -5.11 11.83
N LEU A 193 10.67 -5.37 13.12
CA LEU A 193 9.77 -4.57 13.96
C LEU A 193 10.20 -3.11 14.03
N PHE A 194 11.50 -2.83 14.18
CA PHE A 194 12.01 -1.46 14.24
C PHE A 194 11.68 -0.66 12.96
N ASN A 195 11.88 -1.28 11.79
CA ASN A 195 11.53 -0.67 10.51
C ASN A 195 10.02 -0.44 10.36
N THR A 196 9.18 -1.37 10.83
CA THR A 196 7.72 -1.17 10.88
C THR A 196 7.33 0.00 11.78
N ILE A 197 7.98 0.13 12.95
CA ILE A 197 7.74 1.27 13.88
C ILE A 197 8.12 2.60 13.23
N ILE A 198 9.23 2.66 12.49
CA ILE A 198 9.62 3.85 11.74
C ILE A 198 8.55 4.22 10.70
N LEU A 199 8.03 3.25 9.94
CA LEU A 199 6.96 3.51 8.98
C LEU A 199 5.68 4.04 9.66
N ILE A 200 5.31 3.48 10.81
CA ILE A 200 4.17 3.97 11.59
C ILE A 200 4.40 5.43 12.00
N LEU A 201 5.60 5.76 12.51
CA LEU A 201 5.95 7.12 12.91
C LEU A 201 5.85 8.09 11.73
N ILE A 202 6.34 7.70 10.55
CA ILE A 202 6.25 8.52 9.32
C ILE A 202 4.78 8.79 8.98
N VAL A 203 3.92 7.78 8.99
CA VAL A 203 2.48 7.95 8.73
C VAL A 203 1.85 8.91 9.74
N ILE A 204 2.15 8.76 11.03
CA ILE A 204 1.62 9.62 12.10
C ILE A 204 2.06 11.08 11.90
N ILE A 205 3.33 11.32 11.58
CA ILE A 205 3.87 12.66 11.34
C ILE A 205 3.17 13.29 10.12
N LEU A 206 3.14 12.59 8.99
CA LEU A 206 2.50 13.10 7.76
C LEU A 206 1.01 13.40 7.98
N PHE A 207 0.30 12.51 8.66
CA PHE A 207 -1.11 12.70 9.00
C PHE A 207 -1.32 13.92 9.93
N SER A 208 -0.45 14.10 10.92
CA SER A 208 -0.50 15.25 11.84
C SER A 208 -0.26 16.57 11.11
N CYS A 209 0.68 16.61 10.16
CA CYS A 209 0.93 17.78 9.32
C CYS A 209 -0.31 18.18 8.51
N ILE A 210 -1.01 17.21 7.92
CA ILE A 210 -2.23 17.46 7.14
C ILE A 210 -3.35 18.01 8.02
N ARG A 211 -3.50 17.45 9.23
CA ARG A 211 -4.49 17.94 10.18
C ARG A 211 -4.21 19.38 10.64
N TYR A 212 -2.94 19.78 10.71
CA TYR A 212 -2.56 21.17 11.02
C TYR A 212 -2.99 22.15 9.92
N ILE A 213 -2.91 21.75 8.64
CA ILE A 213 -3.32 22.59 7.49
C ILE A 213 -4.81 22.95 7.58
N GLU A 214 -5.68 22.01 7.97
CA GLU A 214 -7.12 22.22 8.16
C GLU A 214 -7.43 23.36 9.16
N PHE A 215 -6.70 23.45 10.27
CA PHE A 215 -6.92 24.49 11.29
C PHE A 215 -6.53 25.90 10.84
N THR A 216 -5.64 26.02 9.86
CA THR A 216 -5.19 27.34 9.36
C THR A 216 -6.13 27.95 8.32
N GLN A 217 -6.88 27.12 7.57
CA GLN A 217 -7.83 27.60 6.55
C GLN A 217 -9.19 28.00 7.13
N ILE A 218 -9.61 27.45 8.28
CA ILE A 218 -10.89 27.79 8.94
C ILE A 218 -10.80 29.12 9.73
N ARG A 219 -9.60 29.68 9.93
CA ARG A 219 -9.36 30.95 10.65
C ARG A 219 -9.17 32.18 9.74
N LYS A 220 -9.41 32.05 8.44
CA LYS A 220 -9.49 33.18 7.49
C LYS A 220 -10.91 33.32 6.98
#